data_AF-A0A1H3FBU9-F1
#
_entry.id   AF-A0A1H3FBU9-F1
#
_cell.length_a   1.000
_cell.length_b   1.000
_cell.length_c   1.000
_cell.angle_alpha   90.00
_cell.angle_beta   90.00
_cell.angle_gamma   90.00
#
_symmetry.space_group_name_H-M   'P 1'
#
loop_
_entity.id
_entity.type
_entity.pdbx_description
1 polymer ?
#
loop_
_entity_poly.entity_id
_entity_poly.type
_entity_poly.pdbx_seq_one_letter_code
_entity_poly.pdbx_strand_id
1 'polypeptide(L)'
;MTAATNYKENKLQDFLYRGQPLTPPATYHIALILATRGYSNDARNTAVSLGDTIIPATPNGHMYRCTTAGTTGGSEPSWTTTQGGTVNDGTAVWTEMYPDFEAAANLPEVSGGDYTRASIAASLVNFSGTQGPGTETASTGTSGTTSNNVAIDFPAPIANWGVVAAWLTYDAASSGNAWDWGMLTQPKTINNGDGAPSFLPASMAFSID
;
A
#
# COMPACT_ATOMS: atom_id res chain seq x y z
N MET A 1 0.86 -2.91 -8.55
CA MET A 1 0.01 -1.84 -9.11
C MET A 1 0.09 -0.62 -8.21
N THR A 2 -0.03 0.59 -8.76
CA THR A 2 0.04 1.86 -8.03
C THR A 2 -1.00 2.80 -8.61
N ALA A 3 -1.72 3.53 -7.77
CA ALA A 3 -2.76 4.46 -8.20
C ALA A 3 -2.97 5.59 -7.19
N ALA A 4 -3.63 6.65 -7.65
CA ALA A 4 -4.16 7.68 -6.77
C ALA A 4 -5.31 7.11 -5.92
N THR A 5 -5.53 7.70 -4.75
CA THR A 5 -6.75 7.46 -3.98
C THR A 5 -7.89 8.34 -4.48
N ASN A 6 -9.13 7.96 -4.17
CA ASN A 6 -10.33 8.78 -4.38
C ASN A 6 -10.16 10.19 -3.77
N TYR A 7 -9.42 10.31 -2.65
CA TYR A 7 -9.15 11.60 -2.04
C TYR A 7 -8.32 12.50 -2.96
N LYS A 8 -7.18 11.98 -3.48
CA LYS A 8 -6.30 12.74 -4.38
C LYS A 8 -7.03 13.11 -5.66
N GLU A 9 -7.76 12.17 -6.26
CA GLU A 9 -8.53 12.41 -7.49
C GLU A 9 -9.55 13.54 -7.30
N ASN A 10 -10.33 13.50 -6.22
CA ASN A 10 -11.29 14.56 -5.91
C ASN A 10 -10.61 15.92 -5.71
N LYS A 11 -9.46 15.95 -5.01
CA LYS A 11 -8.69 17.19 -4.82
C LYS A 11 -8.14 17.75 -6.12
N LEU A 12 -7.65 16.91 -7.01
CA LEU A 12 -7.18 17.33 -8.33
C LEU A 12 -8.32 17.84 -9.19
N GLN A 13 -9.47 17.17 -9.17
CA GLN A 13 -10.67 17.62 -9.90
C GLN A 13 -11.17 18.98 -9.39
N ASP A 14 -11.27 19.15 -8.07
CA ASP A 14 -11.70 20.40 -7.46
C ASP A 14 -10.74 21.56 -7.77
N PHE A 15 -9.43 21.28 -7.78
CA PHE A 15 -8.40 22.25 -8.12
C PHE A 15 -8.45 22.69 -9.58
N LEU A 16 -8.46 21.72 -10.51
CA LEU A 16 -8.34 21.99 -11.94
C LEU A 16 -9.62 22.56 -12.53
N TYR A 17 -10.79 22.07 -12.09
CA TYR A 17 -12.06 22.33 -12.77
C TYR A 17 -13.06 23.11 -11.94
N ARG A 18 -12.88 23.20 -10.61
CA ARG A 18 -13.87 23.82 -9.70
C ARG A 18 -13.32 24.98 -8.90
N GLY A 19 -12.11 25.46 -9.26
CA GLY A 19 -11.50 26.67 -8.73
C GLY A 19 -11.23 26.62 -7.22
N GLN A 20 -11.13 25.42 -6.64
CA GLN A 20 -10.80 25.27 -5.23
C GLN A 20 -9.27 25.34 -5.04
N PRO A 21 -8.78 25.98 -3.97
CA PRO A 21 -7.35 25.96 -3.69
C PRO A 21 -6.89 24.55 -3.29
N LEU A 22 -5.72 24.14 -3.79
CA LEU A 22 -5.02 22.93 -3.38
C LEU A 22 -3.68 23.33 -2.75
N THR A 23 -3.47 22.95 -1.50
CA THR A 23 -2.15 23.00 -0.86
C THR A 23 -1.68 21.55 -0.70
N PRO A 24 -0.77 21.06 -1.55
CA PRO A 24 -0.26 19.70 -1.41
C PRO A 24 0.55 19.56 -0.11
N PRO A 25 0.69 18.33 0.42
CA PRO A 25 1.47 18.10 1.63
C PRO A 25 2.93 18.50 1.44
N ALA A 26 3.48 19.28 2.36
CA ALA A 26 4.91 19.58 2.38
C ALA A 26 5.75 18.36 2.79
N THR A 27 5.13 17.36 3.40
CA THR A 27 5.72 16.09 3.81
C THR A 27 4.71 14.98 3.59
N TYR A 28 5.17 13.89 3.00
CA TYR A 28 4.42 12.65 2.89
C TYR A 28 4.88 11.67 3.96
N HIS A 29 3.93 10.89 4.47
CA HIS A 29 4.14 9.85 5.47
C HIS A 29 3.76 8.50 4.87
N ILE A 30 4.72 7.59 4.73
CA ILE A 30 4.53 6.30 4.07
C ILE A 30 4.05 5.30 5.12
N ALA A 31 2.84 4.79 4.91
CA ALA A 31 2.25 3.71 5.69
C ALA A 31 2.51 2.35 5.03
N LEU A 32 2.67 1.30 5.84
CA LEU A 32 2.77 -0.08 5.39
C LEU A 32 1.51 -0.87 5.77
N ILE A 33 0.97 -1.64 4.83
CA ILE A 33 -0.27 -2.40 5.00
C ILE A 33 0.01 -3.90 5.05
N LEU A 34 -0.65 -4.57 5.99
CA LEU A 34 -0.42 -5.96 6.34
C LEU A 34 -1.41 -6.92 5.70
N ALA A 35 -0.90 -8.01 5.11
CA ALA A 35 -1.64 -9.25 5.03
C ALA A 35 -1.66 -9.87 6.44
N THR A 36 -2.73 -9.63 7.20
CA THR A 36 -2.86 -10.04 8.62
C THR A 36 -2.82 -11.56 8.80
N ARG A 37 -3.16 -12.33 7.77
CA ARG A 37 -3.02 -13.80 7.70
C ARG A 37 -1.81 -14.26 6.88
N GLY A 38 -0.96 -13.33 6.45
CA GLY A 38 0.22 -13.61 5.65
C GLY A 38 -0.13 -14.18 4.27
N TYR A 39 0.64 -15.18 3.85
CA TYR A 39 0.42 -15.89 2.60
C TYR A 39 -0.63 -17.00 2.78
N SER A 40 -1.42 -17.26 1.73
CA SER A 40 -2.48 -18.26 1.75
C SER A 40 -2.02 -19.69 2.08
N ASN A 41 -0.75 -20.04 1.86
CA ASN A 41 -0.20 -21.34 2.27
C ASN A 41 -0.16 -21.51 3.79
N ASP A 42 0.03 -20.44 4.54
CA ASP A 42 0.13 -20.47 6.00
C ASP A 42 -1.25 -20.44 6.68
N ALA A 43 -2.29 -20.11 5.91
CA ALA A 43 -3.66 -19.98 6.40
C ALA A 43 -4.59 -21.09 5.89
N ARG A 44 -4.10 -22.26 5.44
CA ARG A 44 -4.96 -23.36 4.97
C ARG A 44 -5.67 -24.07 6.13
N ASN A 45 -6.90 -24.55 5.91
CA ASN A 45 -7.73 -25.19 6.94
C ASN A 45 -7.78 -24.40 8.27
N THR A 46 -7.72 -23.07 8.18
CA THR A 46 -7.58 -22.17 9.34
C THR A 46 -8.82 -21.31 9.45
N ALA A 47 -9.29 -21.10 10.68
CA ALA A 47 -10.39 -20.19 10.94
C ALA A 47 -9.95 -18.74 10.69
N VAL A 48 -10.72 -18.01 9.90
CA VAL A 48 -10.53 -16.59 9.57
C VAL A 48 -11.78 -15.80 9.93
N SER A 49 -11.56 -14.57 10.36
CA SER A 49 -12.59 -13.64 10.84
C SER A 49 -12.84 -12.53 9.83
N LEU A 50 -14.02 -11.90 9.93
CA LEU A 50 -14.36 -10.72 9.14
C LEU A 50 -13.27 -9.64 9.32
N GLY A 51 -12.76 -9.10 8.22
CA GLY A 51 -11.73 -8.07 8.24
C GLY A 51 -10.29 -8.60 8.16
N ASP A 52 -10.07 -9.91 8.35
CA ASP A 52 -8.77 -10.51 8.08
C ASP A 52 -8.37 -10.26 6.63
N THR A 53 -7.07 -10.19 6.38
CA THR A 53 -6.51 -9.89 5.07
C THR A 53 -5.41 -10.87 4.70
N ILE A 54 -5.29 -11.16 3.42
CA ILE A 54 -4.42 -12.23 2.92
C ILE A 54 -3.89 -11.90 1.52
N ILE A 55 -2.75 -12.51 1.19
CA ILE A 55 -2.20 -12.53 -0.16
C ILE A 55 -2.04 -13.96 -0.67
N PRO A 56 -2.11 -14.19 -1.99
CA PRO A 56 -1.86 -15.51 -2.57
C PRO A 56 -0.45 -16.04 -2.27
N ALA A 57 -0.28 -17.36 -2.24
CA ALA A 57 1.00 -18.01 -1.97
C ALA A 57 2.06 -17.63 -3.01
N THR A 58 1.62 -17.48 -4.27
CA THR A 58 2.38 -16.76 -5.30
C THR A 58 1.73 -15.40 -5.51
N PRO A 59 2.33 -14.30 -5.01
CA PRO A 59 1.74 -12.96 -5.11
C PRO A 59 1.36 -12.61 -6.55
N ASN A 60 0.10 -12.25 -6.75
CA ASN A 60 -0.44 -11.83 -8.05
C ASN A 60 -0.55 -10.31 -8.16
N GLY A 61 -0.01 -9.57 -7.18
CA GLY A 61 -0.13 -8.11 -7.11
C GLY A 61 -1.44 -7.61 -6.50
N HIS A 62 -2.27 -8.50 -5.94
CA HIS A 62 -3.53 -8.17 -5.26
C HIS A 62 -3.52 -8.66 -3.81
N MET A 63 -4.44 -8.12 -3.02
CA MET A 63 -4.66 -8.45 -1.61
C MET A 63 -6.17 -8.56 -1.38
N TYR A 64 -6.54 -9.41 -0.44
CA TYR A 64 -7.94 -9.81 -0.26
C TYR A 64 -8.34 -9.67 1.20
N ARG A 65 -9.59 -9.27 1.44
CA ARG A 65 -10.19 -9.18 2.77
C ARG A 65 -11.29 -10.22 2.95
N CYS A 66 -11.32 -10.87 4.10
CA CYS A 66 -12.39 -11.75 4.49
C CYS A 66 -13.67 -10.94 4.70
N THR A 67 -14.69 -11.20 3.90
CA THR A 67 -16.02 -10.57 3.97
C THR A 67 -17.10 -11.52 4.47
N THR A 68 -16.84 -12.83 4.44
CA THR A 68 -17.59 -13.83 5.20
C THR A 68 -16.62 -14.68 6.01
N ALA A 69 -16.70 -14.58 7.34
CA ALA A 69 -15.88 -15.38 8.25
C ALA A 69 -16.15 -16.88 8.08
N GLY A 70 -15.13 -17.71 8.29
CA GLY A 70 -15.23 -19.15 8.06
C GLY A 70 -13.90 -19.87 8.28
N THR A 71 -13.78 -21.06 7.71
CA THR A 71 -12.53 -21.83 7.66
C THR A 71 -12.09 -21.92 6.22
N THR A 72 -10.85 -21.52 5.93
CA THR A 72 -10.23 -21.62 4.61
C THR A 72 -10.13 -23.08 4.16
N GLY A 73 -10.01 -23.30 2.86
CA GLY A 73 -9.85 -24.63 2.28
C GLY A 73 -8.47 -25.24 2.56
N GLY A 74 -8.35 -26.55 2.33
CA GLY A 74 -7.07 -27.26 2.37
C GLY A 74 -6.20 -27.02 1.14
N SER A 75 -6.73 -26.39 0.10
CA SER A 75 -6.04 -25.96 -1.11
C SER A 75 -6.39 -24.51 -1.39
N GLU A 76 -5.47 -23.81 -2.04
CA GLU A 76 -5.66 -22.39 -2.37
C GLU A 76 -6.78 -22.22 -3.40
N PRO A 77 -7.65 -21.21 -3.26
CA PRO A 77 -8.68 -20.92 -4.24
C PRO A 77 -8.08 -20.26 -5.49
N SER A 78 -8.86 -20.23 -6.58
CA SER A 78 -8.52 -19.41 -7.75
C SER A 78 -8.80 -17.94 -7.46
N TRP A 79 -7.76 -17.20 -7.04
CA TRP A 79 -7.88 -15.79 -6.70
C TRP A 79 -8.35 -14.94 -7.89
N THR A 80 -9.44 -14.22 -7.71
CA THR A 80 -9.93 -13.24 -8.69
C THR A 80 -9.02 -12.02 -8.75
N THR A 81 -8.82 -11.45 -9.93
CA THR A 81 -8.15 -10.15 -10.13
C THR A 81 -9.13 -9.06 -10.54
N THR A 82 -10.43 -9.37 -10.57
CA THR A 82 -11.48 -8.37 -10.75
C THR A 82 -11.56 -7.51 -9.50
N GLN A 83 -11.49 -6.19 -9.66
CA GLN A 83 -11.57 -5.23 -8.56
C GLN A 83 -12.85 -5.45 -7.75
N GLY A 84 -12.71 -5.63 -6.43
CA GLY A 84 -13.86 -5.94 -5.55
C GLY A 84 -14.52 -7.29 -5.81
N GLY A 85 -13.94 -8.13 -6.67
CA GLY A 85 -14.42 -9.48 -6.95
C GLY A 85 -14.30 -10.38 -5.72
N THR A 86 -15.17 -11.38 -5.63
CA THR A 86 -15.18 -12.33 -4.50
C THR A 86 -14.71 -13.71 -4.91
N VAL A 87 -14.16 -14.45 -3.94
CA VAL A 87 -13.75 -15.85 -4.11
C VAL A 87 -14.07 -16.65 -2.84
N ASN A 88 -14.64 -17.84 -3.01
CA ASN A 88 -14.85 -18.80 -1.92
C ASN A 88 -13.56 -19.56 -1.62
N ASP A 89 -13.28 -19.73 -0.33
CA ASP A 89 -12.14 -20.49 0.18
C ASP A 89 -12.60 -21.31 1.39
N GLY A 90 -12.90 -22.59 1.17
CA GLY A 90 -13.61 -23.41 2.15
C GLY A 90 -15.00 -22.82 2.46
N THR A 91 -15.23 -22.45 3.73
CA THR A 91 -16.45 -21.74 4.16
C THR A 91 -16.26 -20.23 4.29
N ALA A 92 -15.03 -19.73 4.11
CA ALA A 92 -14.75 -18.30 4.09
C ALA A 92 -15.00 -17.69 2.69
N VAL A 93 -15.27 -16.39 2.65
CA VAL A 93 -15.31 -15.60 1.41
C VAL A 93 -14.34 -14.45 1.51
N TRP A 94 -13.49 -14.32 0.50
CA TRP A 94 -12.53 -13.24 0.33
C TRP A 94 -12.98 -12.28 -0.76
N THR A 95 -12.78 -10.98 -0.56
CA THR A 95 -13.04 -9.91 -1.52
C THR A 95 -11.74 -9.20 -1.86
N GLU A 96 -11.48 -8.98 -3.14
CA GLU A 96 -10.31 -8.23 -3.63
C GLU A 96 -10.37 -6.76 -3.15
N MET A 97 -9.24 -6.24 -2.66
CA MET A 97 -9.18 -4.99 -1.87
C MET A 97 -8.93 -3.71 -2.68
N TYR A 98 -8.87 -3.74 -4.01
CA TYR A 98 -8.64 -2.54 -4.82
C TYR A 98 -9.57 -1.36 -4.42
N PRO A 99 -10.89 -1.55 -4.25
CA PRO A 99 -11.77 -0.46 -3.82
C PRO A 99 -11.46 0.09 -2.42
N ASP A 100 -10.92 -0.75 -1.53
CA ASP A 100 -10.53 -0.35 -0.19
C ASP A 100 -9.29 0.54 -0.19
N PHE A 101 -8.34 0.25 -1.08
CA PHE A 101 -7.15 1.08 -1.27
C PHE A 101 -7.52 2.43 -1.90
N GLU A 102 -8.38 2.45 -2.93
CA GLU A 102 -8.87 3.70 -3.52
C GLU A 102 -9.60 4.58 -2.49
N ALA A 103 -10.45 3.97 -1.65
CA ALA A 103 -11.14 4.67 -0.59
C ALA A 103 -10.27 4.97 0.65
N ALA A 104 -9.07 4.38 0.73
CA ALA A 104 -8.22 4.34 1.92
C ALA A 104 -8.98 3.90 3.19
N ALA A 105 -9.83 2.88 3.06
CA ALA A 105 -10.76 2.42 4.08
C ALA A 105 -10.46 0.98 4.53
N ASN A 106 -10.62 0.71 5.82
CA ASN A 106 -10.46 -0.64 6.40
C ASN A 106 -9.08 -1.29 6.11
N LEU A 107 -8.03 -0.49 5.98
CA LEU A 107 -6.69 -0.98 5.69
C LEU A 107 -5.95 -1.34 6.99
N PRO A 108 -5.42 -2.57 7.11
CA PRO A 108 -4.66 -3.00 8.28
C PRO A 108 -3.23 -2.43 8.23
N GLU A 109 -3.06 -1.18 8.64
CA GLU A 109 -1.74 -0.58 8.81
C GLU A 109 -0.96 -1.30 9.92
N VAL A 110 0.36 -1.44 9.75
CA VAL A 110 1.26 -1.93 10.81
C VAL A 110 1.06 -1.10 12.07
N SER A 111 1.09 -1.76 13.23
CA SER A 111 1.07 -1.09 14.53
C SER A 111 1.94 -1.83 15.54
N GLY A 112 2.53 -1.08 16.48
CA GLY A 112 3.43 -1.63 17.49
C GLY A 112 4.83 -1.97 16.94
N GLY A 113 5.67 -2.58 17.79
CA GLY A 113 7.02 -3.01 17.37
C GLY A 113 7.94 -1.89 16.91
N ASP A 114 7.80 -0.68 17.47
CA ASP A 114 8.48 0.56 17.07
C ASP A 114 8.11 1.09 15.68
N TYR A 115 7.07 0.54 15.05
CA TYR A 115 6.58 1.05 13.78
C TYR A 115 6.07 2.50 13.90
N THR A 116 6.60 3.34 13.03
CA THR A 116 6.03 4.65 12.67
C THR A 116 6.08 4.82 11.16
N ARG A 117 5.14 5.56 10.58
CA ARG A 117 5.21 5.92 9.16
C ARG A 117 6.52 6.63 8.84
N ALA A 118 7.21 6.21 7.78
CA ALA A 118 8.42 6.87 7.32
C ALA A 118 8.05 8.24 6.73
N SER A 119 8.80 9.30 7.04
CA SER A 119 8.47 10.66 6.62
C SER A 119 9.44 11.15 5.55
N ILE A 120 8.93 11.75 4.48
CA ILE A 120 9.74 12.31 3.40
C ILE A 120 9.20 13.67 2.96
N ALA A 121 10.06 14.69 2.96
CA ALA A 121 9.65 16.03 2.51
C ALA A 121 9.38 16.02 1.00
N ALA A 122 8.29 16.68 0.57
CA ALA A 122 8.02 16.88 -0.85
C ALA A 122 9.01 17.92 -1.41
N SER A 123 10.00 17.45 -2.17
CA SER A 123 11.03 18.31 -2.76
C SER A 123 11.65 17.66 -4.00
N LEU A 124 12.32 18.48 -4.81
CA LEU A 124 13.06 18.01 -5.99
C LEU A 124 14.21 17.04 -5.64
N VAL A 125 14.78 17.16 -4.44
CA VAL A 125 15.83 16.25 -3.95
C VAL A 125 15.24 14.88 -3.59
N ASN A 126 14.00 14.85 -3.11
CA ASN A 126 13.40 13.64 -2.57
C ASN A 126 12.53 12.87 -3.57
N PHE A 127 11.95 13.56 -4.57
CA PHE A 127 11.10 12.95 -5.59
C PHE A 127 11.56 13.35 -7.00
N SER A 128 11.68 12.34 -7.86
CA SER A 128 12.11 12.50 -9.24
C SER A 128 11.09 13.27 -10.07
N GLY A 129 11.56 14.08 -11.02
CA GLY A 129 10.72 14.52 -12.13
C GLY A 129 10.37 13.38 -13.08
N THR A 130 9.34 13.57 -13.90
CA THR A 130 8.81 12.54 -14.83
C THR A 130 9.74 12.19 -16.00
N GLN A 131 10.86 12.89 -16.12
CA GLN A 131 11.92 12.66 -17.11
C GLN A 131 12.91 11.55 -16.71
N GLY A 132 12.86 11.07 -15.46
CA GLY A 132 13.56 9.85 -15.05
C GLY A 132 13.96 9.83 -13.57
N PRO A 133 14.27 8.64 -13.02
CA PRO A 133 14.73 8.50 -11.63
C PRO A 133 15.99 9.31 -11.34
N GLY A 134 16.09 9.87 -10.13
CA GLY A 134 17.25 10.66 -9.69
C GLY A 134 17.26 12.12 -10.17
N THR A 135 16.22 12.57 -10.85
CA THR A 135 16.17 13.94 -11.40
C THR A 135 15.68 14.94 -10.36
N GLU A 136 16.28 16.13 -10.36
CA GLU A 136 16.00 17.20 -9.37
C GLU A 136 15.53 18.51 -10.04
N THR A 137 14.95 18.41 -11.23
CA THR A 137 14.33 19.54 -11.93
C THR A 137 12.82 19.35 -12.00
N ALA A 138 12.08 20.45 -12.18
CA ALA A 138 10.64 20.39 -12.42
C ALA A 138 10.31 19.38 -13.55
N SER A 139 9.22 18.64 -13.36
CA SER A 139 8.82 17.55 -14.26
C SER A 139 8.60 18.02 -15.69
N THR A 140 9.29 17.39 -16.64
CA THR A 140 9.17 17.67 -18.09
C THR A 140 9.06 16.41 -18.94
N GLY A 141 9.14 15.22 -18.32
CA GLY A 141 9.10 13.95 -19.05
C GLY A 141 7.69 13.48 -19.39
N THR A 142 7.63 12.47 -20.25
CA THR A 142 6.39 11.94 -20.85
C THR A 142 5.79 10.74 -20.11
N SER A 143 6.48 10.20 -19.11
CA SER A 143 6.06 8.96 -18.42
C SER A 143 4.93 9.17 -17.40
N GLY A 144 4.69 10.41 -16.97
CA GLY A 144 3.81 10.70 -15.84
C GLY A 144 4.26 10.12 -14.49
N THR A 145 5.39 9.40 -14.45
CA THR A 145 5.84 8.62 -13.29
C THR A 145 6.86 9.41 -12.47
N THR A 146 6.64 9.53 -11.18
CA THR A 146 7.64 10.00 -10.19
C THR A 146 8.07 8.84 -9.30
N SER A 147 9.23 8.98 -8.66
CA SER A 147 9.75 8.01 -7.71
C SER A 147 10.58 8.69 -6.62
N ASN A 148 10.84 7.99 -5.52
CA ASN A 148 11.75 8.48 -4.49
C ASN A 148 13.20 8.55 -5.01
N ASN A 149 13.86 9.69 -4.86
CA ASN A 149 15.29 9.88 -5.20
C ASN A 149 16.23 9.39 -4.08
N VAL A 150 15.73 9.38 -2.85
CA VAL A 150 16.47 8.97 -1.64
C VAL A 150 15.83 7.72 -1.03
N ALA A 151 16.59 7.01 -0.20
CA ALA A 151 16.03 5.92 0.59
C ALA A 151 14.95 6.44 1.55
N ILE A 152 13.88 5.68 1.72
CA ILE A 152 12.82 5.97 2.69
C ILE A 152 12.88 4.88 3.75
N ASP A 153 13.49 5.21 4.89
CA ASP A 153 13.76 4.26 5.97
C ASP A 153 12.65 4.28 7.03
N PHE A 154 12.27 3.07 7.47
CA PHE A 154 11.39 2.86 8.62
C PHE A 154 12.22 2.58 9.87
N PRO A 155 11.65 2.72 11.08
CA PRO A 155 12.32 2.27 12.31
C PRO A 155 12.70 0.78 12.27
N ALA A 156 13.70 0.41 13.07
CA ALA A 156 14.09 -0.99 13.21
C ALA A 156 13.00 -1.76 14.01
N PRO A 157 12.49 -2.90 13.52
CA PRO A 157 11.46 -3.66 14.20
C PRO A 157 11.94 -4.24 15.54
N ILE A 158 11.23 -3.92 16.63
CA ILE A 158 11.41 -4.55 17.96
C ILE A 158 10.33 -5.59 18.29
N ALA A 159 9.45 -5.87 17.32
CA ALA A 159 8.48 -6.95 17.34
C ALA A 159 8.20 -7.40 15.90
N ASN A 160 7.53 -8.54 15.73
CA ASN A 160 7.05 -8.95 14.41
C ASN A 160 5.98 -7.97 13.93
N TRP A 161 6.20 -7.38 12.76
CA TRP A 161 5.16 -6.56 12.09
C TRP A 161 4.25 -7.43 11.23
N GLY A 162 4.77 -8.55 10.71
CA GLY A 162 4.03 -9.48 9.85
C GLY A 162 4.40 -9.32 8.38
N VAL A 163 3.49 -9.72 7.49
CA VAL A 163 3.70 -9.67 6.04
C VAL A 163 3.16 -8.36 5.49
N VAL A 164 4.05 -7.44 5.14
CA VAL A 164 3.69 -6.20 4.46
C VAL A 164 3.51 -6.47 2.97
N ALA A 165 2.38 -6.06 2.42
CA ALA A 165 2.00 -6.31 1.03
C ALA A 165 1.77 -5.03 0.22
N ALA A 166 1.52 -3.90 0.87
CA ALA A 166 1.22 -2.64 0.20
C ALA A 166 1.69 -1.43 1.01
N TRP A 167 1.65 -0.26 0.39
CA TRP A 167 1.97 1.03 1.00
C TRP A 167 0.94 2.09 0.60
N LEU A 168 0.85 3.14 1.42
CA LEU A 168 0.11 4.38 1.11
C LEU A 168 0.92 5.59 1.50
N THR A 169 0.74 6.71 0.79
CA THR A 169 1.24 8.02 1.21
C THR A 169 0.14 8.80 1.91
N TYR A 170 0.45 9.35 3.09
CA TYR A 170 -0.45 10.19 3.88
C TYR A 170 0.08 11.60 4.04
N ASP A 171 -0.82 12.57 4.26
CA ASP A 171 -0.49 13.96 4.59
C ASP A 171 -0.18 14.21 6.08
N ALA A 172 -0.26 13.18 6.93
CA ALA A 172 0.04 13.26 8.35
C ALA A 172 0.72 12.00 8.88
N ALA A 173 1.57 12.18 9.91
CA ALA A 173 2.32 11.10 10.58
C ALA A 173 1.41 10.05 11.25
N SER A 174 0.18 10.43 11.59
CA SER A 174 -0.86 9.56 12.11
C SER A 174 -2.21 10.06 11.62
N SER A 175 -3.16 9.17 11.31
CA SER A 175 -4.42 9.54 10.66
C SER A 175 -4.14 10.26 9.31
N GLY A 176 -4.80 11.36 9.02
CA GLY A 176 -4.64 12.10 7.77
C GLY A 176 -5.34 11.44 6.59
N ASN A 177 -5.19 12.07 5.43
CA ASN A 177 -5.76 11.60 4.17
C ASN A 177 -4.67 10.87 3.38
N ALA A 178 -5.02 9.71 2.82
CA ALA A 178 -4.14 9.01 1.90
C ALA A 178 -4.22 9.62 0.50
N TRP A 179 -3.10 9.74 -0.19
CA TRP A 179 -2.99 10.37 -1.51
C TRP A 179 -2.73 9.36 -2.62
N ASP A 180 -1.79 8.45 -2.39
CA ASP A 180 -1.40 7.41 -3.33
C ASP A 180 -1.27 6.08 -2.60
N TRP A 181 -1.43 4.99 -3.34
CA TRP A 181 -1.24 3.65 -2.81
C TRP A 181 -0.54 2.75 -3.82
N GLY A 182 0.09 1.70 -3.32
CA GLY A 182 0.78 0.75 -4.18
C GLY A 182 0.96 -0.62 -3.54
N MET A 183 0.84 -1.66 -4.36
CA MET A 183 1.15 -3.04 -3.99
C MET A 183 2.64 -3.29 -4.19
N LEU A 184 3.27 -3.94 -3.21
CA LEU A 184 4.64 -4.39 -3.33
C LEU A 184 4.74 -5.50 -4.38
N THR A 185 5.69 -5.39 -5.30
CA THR A 185 6.00 -6.47 -6.25
C THR A 185 6.44 -7.75 -5.52
N GLN A 186 7.13 -7.57 -4.40
CA GLN A 186 7.49 -8.65 -3.48
C GLN A 186 7.04 -8.26 -2.08
N PRO A 187 5.93 -8.83 -1.58
CA PRO A 187 5.55 -8.69 -0.17
C PRO A 187 6.70 -9.14 0.73
N LYS A 188 6.85 -8.46 1.87
CA LYS A 188 7.98 -8.64 2.78
C LYS A 188 7.49 -9.07 4.15
N THR A 189 7.98 -10.21 4.64
CA THR A 189 7.84 -10.57 6.05
C THR A 189 8.85 -9.78 6.87
N ILE A 190 8.38 -9.08 7.90
CA ILE A 190 9.20 -8.26 8.80
C ILE A 190 9.07 -8.80 10.21
N ASN A 191 10.18 -9.30 10.74
CA ASN A 191 10.28 -9.95 12.05
C ASN A 191 11.00 -9.07 13.07
N ASN A 192 10.81 -9.39 14.34
CA ASN A 192 11.56 -8.79 15.44
C ASN A 192 13.08 -8.97 15.23
N GLY A 193 13.83 -7.87 15.32
CA GLY A 193 15.28 -7.88 15.19
C GLY A 193 15.79 -7.89 13.74
N ASP A 194 14.90 -7.85 12.74
CA ASP A 194 15.31 -7.58 11.37
C ASP A 194 15.93 -6.17 11.26
N GLY A 195 16.76 -5.95 10.24
CA GLY A 195 17.23 -4.61 9.90
C GLY A 195 16.06 -3.70 9.50
N ALA A 196 16.24 -2.39 9.69
CA ALA A 196 15.28 -1.35 9.30
C ALA A 196 14.78 -1.58 7.85
N PRO A 197 13.46 -1.79 7.65
CA PRO A 197 12.88 -1.82 6.32
C PRO A 197 13.08 -0.49 5.61
N SER A 198 13.28 -0.53 4.29
CA SER A 198 13.52 0.67 3.50
C SER A 198 13.01 0.49 2.08
N PHE A 199 12.47 1.58 1.51
CA PHE A 199 12.38 1.72 0.06
C PHE A 199 13.68 2.34 -0.44
N LEU A 200 14.46 1.57 -1.20
CA LEU A 200 15.64 2.09 -1.87
C LEU A 200 15.26 3.16 -2.91
N PRO A 201 16.19 4.03 -3.35
CA PRO A 201 15.93 4.96 -4.44
C PRO A 201 15.31 4.28 -5.65
N ALA A 202 14.33 4.96 -6.27
CA ALA A 202 13.55 4.53 -7.42
C ALA A 202 12.65 3.29 -7.22
N SER A 203 12.56 2.74 -6.00
CA SER A 203 11.74 1.54 -5.73
C SER A 203 10.29 1.83 -5.40
N MET A 204 9.98 3.04 -4.92
CA MET A 204 8.61 3.52 -4.70
C MET A 204 8.28 4.53 -5.81
N ALA A 205 7.57 4.06 -6.83
CA ALA A 205 7.19 4.84 -8.01
C ALA A 205 5.66 4.90 -8.16
N PHE A 206 5.14 6.00 -8.70
CA PHE A 206 3.71 6.16 -8.99
C PHE A 206 3.48 7.18 -10.10
N SER A 207 2.35 7.04 -10.80
CA SER A 207 1.86 7.94 -11.85
C SER A 207 0.49 8.51 -11.48
N ILE A 208 0.03 9.51 -12.24
CA ILE A 208 -1.28 10.15 -12.08
C ILE A 208 -2.15 9.88 -13.34
N ASP A 209 -1.81 8.85 -14.12
CA ASP A 209 -2.45 8.53 -15.41
C ASP A 209 -3.67 7.61 -15.30
#